data_AF-A0A8T4Z7P0-F1
#
_entry.id   AF-A0A8T4Z7P0-F1
#
_cell.length_a   1.000
_cell.length_b   1.000
_cell.length_c   1.000
_cell.angle_alpha   90.00
_cell.angle_beta   90.00
_cell.angle_gamma   90.00
#
_symmetry.space_group_name_H-M   'P 1'
#
loop_
_entity.id
_entity.type
_entity.pdbx_description
1 polymer ?
#
loop_
_entity_poly.entity_id
_entity_poly.type
_entity_poly.pdbx_seq_one_letter_code
_entity_poly.pdbx_strand_id
1 'polypeptide(L)'
;MKEASGSLDKPFWLREPWSILFDLEGLEKKEKEREVWSIDIRGLLESFLEELRRLSSINFSIPGMALLSSAIIHRIKSELVLRLEEPLKSPPPEKSLPEGPIPILPLPIRYEYGTLTIDDLLKAIRDILAL
;
A
#
# COMPACT_ATOMS: atom_id res chain seq x y z
N MET A 1 -32.77 14.23 -34.63
CA MET A 1 -32.93 13.90 -33.20
C MET A 1 -33.28 12.42 -33.09
N LYS A 2 -32.28 11.54 -33.04
CA LYS A 2 -32.51 10.14 -32.69
C LYS A 2 -31.17 9.45 -32.42
N GLU A 3 -30.81 9.32 -31.15
CA GLU A 3 -30.05 8.21 -30.57
C GLU A 3 -30.36 8.28 -29.07
N ALA A 4 -30.52 7.22 -28.30
CA ALA A 4 -30.87 5.83 -28.50
C ALA A 4 -31.22 5.38 -27.08
N SER A 5 -32.33 4.66 -26.93
CA SER A 5 -32.79 4.08 -25.68
C SER A 5 -31.83 3.02 -25.14
N GLY A 6 -31.64 2.98 -23.82
CA GLY A 6 -31.64 1.71 -23.08
C GLY A 6 -30.29 1.10 -22.70
N SER A 7 -29.84 1.36 -21.47
CA SER A 7 -29.41 0.34 -20.49
C SER A 7 -29.11 1.05 -19.17
N LEU A 8 -29.50 0.42 -18.05
CA LEU A 8 -29.04 0.77 -16.70
C LEU A 8 -27.56 0.39 -16.52
N ASP A 9 -26.72 0.72 -17.49
CA ASP A 9 -25.30 0.39 -17.48
C ASP A 9 -24.55 1.45 -16.67
N LYS A 10 -23.78 1.00 -15.68
CA LYS A 10 -22.89 1.88 -14.92
C LYS A 10 -22.00 2.65 -15.92
N PRO A 11 -21.84 3.97 -15.74
CA PRO A 11 -20.98 4.76 -16.60
C PRO A 11 -19.55 4.24 -16.51
N PHE A 12 -18.74 4.43 -17.56
CA PHE A 12 -17.45 3.75 -17.68
C PHE A 12 -16.54 3.97 -16.46
N TRP A 13 -16.57 5.18 -15.87
CA TRP A 13 -15.77 5.56 -14.71
C TRP A 13 -16.19 4.89 -13.39
N LEU A 14 -17.39 4.32 -13.31
CA LEU A 14 -17.90 3.56 -12.15
C LEU A 14 -17.71 2.05 -12.30
N ARG A 15 -17.01 1.61 -13.34
CA ARG A 15 -16.66 0.20 -13.54
C ARG A 15 -15.35 -0.08 -12.81
N GLU A 16 -15.21 -1.29 -12.28
CA GLU A 16 -13.90 -1.79 -11.86
C GLU A 16 -12.98 -1.79 -13.09
N PRO A 17 -11.75 -1.25 -13.02
CA PRO A 17 -11.00 -0.91 -11.81
C PRO A 17 -11.11 0.57 -11.36
N TRP A 18 -11.69 1.46 -12.18
CA TRP A 18 -11.68 2.91 -11.92
C TRP A 18 -12.63 3.38 -10.82
N SER A 19 -13.61 2.55 -10.43
CA SER A 19 -14.57 2.85 -9.36
C SER A 19 -13.89 3.29 -8.05
N ILE A 20 -12.69 2.77 -7.78
CA ILE A 20 -11.88 3.10 -6.59
C ILE A 20 -11.50 4.60 -6.55
N LEU A 21 -11.35 5.26 -7.70
CA LEU A 21 -11.05 6.69 -7.76
C LEU A 21 -12.23 7.58 -7.35
N PHE A 22 -13.45 7.03 -7.25
CA PHE A 22 -14.65 7.79 -6.95
C PHE A 22 -15.29 7.43 -5.60
N ASP A 23 -14.89 6.30 -4.99
CA ASP A 23 -15.32 5.91 -3.64
C ASP A 23 -14.40 6.50 -2.56
N LEU A 24 -14.60 7.77 -2.23
CA LEU A 24 -13.75 8.48 -1.27
C LEU A 24 -14.18 8.27 0.20
N GLU A 25 -15.49 8.14 0.44
CA GLU A 25 -16.05 7.98 1.79
C GLU A 25 -15.61 6.67 2.46
N GLY A 26 -15.28 5.65 1.67
CA GLY A 26 -14.70 4.42 2.18
C GLY A 26 -13.24 4.56 2.63
N LEU A 27 -12.45 5.43 2.00
CA LEU A 27 -10.98 5.46 2.13
C LEU A 27 -10.49 6.16 3.41
N GLU A 28 -11.28 7.08 3.97
CA GLU A 28 -10.93 7.76 5.22
C GLU A 28 -11.16 6.91 6.49
N LYS A 29 -11.86 5.78 6.36
CA LYS A 29 -12.08 4.88 7.50
C LYS A 29 -10.80 4.13 7.83
N LYS A 30 -10.42 4.15 9.11
CA LYS A 30 -9.23 3.46 9.68
C LYS A 30 -9.10 1.99 9.25
N GLU A 31 -10.22 1.32 9.00
CA GLU A 31 -10.26 -0.08 8.56
C GLU A 31 -9.66 -0.28 7.16
N LYS A 32 -9.72 0.74 6.28
CA LYS A 32 -9.19 0.71 4.91
C LYS A 32 -7.79 1.30 4.76
N GLU A 33 -7.10 1.69 5.84
CA GLU A 33 -5.73 2.20 5.74
C GLU A 33 -4.80 1.19 5.03
N ARG A 34 -4.98 -0.11 5.28
CA ARG A 34 -4.25 -1.18 4.56
C ARG A 34 -4.61 -1.28 3.08
N GLU A 35 -5.87 -1.05 2.72
CA GLU A 35 -6.31 -1.07 1.31
C GLU A 35 -5.77 0.15 0.55
N VAL A 36 -5.66 1.31 1.20
CA VAL A 36 -5.11 2.53 0.57
C VAL A 36 -3.66 2.34 0.10
N TRP A 37 -2.85 1.61 0.88
CA TRP A 37 -1.44 1.35 0.54
C TRP A 37 -1.24 0.49 -0.71
N SER A 38 -2.13 -0.46 -1.00
CA SER A 38 -2.00 -1.36 -2.15
C SER A 38 -2.51 -0.78 -3.48
N ILE A 39 -3.17 0.38 -3.45
CA ILE A 39 -3.72 1.00 -4.66
C ILE A 39 -2.59 1.66 -5.47
N ASP A 40 -2.39 1.18 -6.70
CA ASP A 40 -1.60 1.86 -7.73
C ASP A 40 -2.41 2.97 -8.41
N ILE A 41 -2.39 4.14 -7.78
CA ILE A 41 -3.13 5.33 -8.25
C ILE A 41 -2.61 5.79 -9.63
N ARG A 42 -1.31 5.62 -9.89
CA ARG A 42 -0.68 6.06 -11.15
C ARG A 42 -1.22 5.22 -12.31
N GLY A 43 -1.09 3.90 -12.22
CA GLY A 43 -1.58 3.00 -13.27
C GLY A 43 -3.09 3.13 -13.48
N LEU A 44 -3.84 3.36 -12.41
CA LEU A 44 -5.29 3.55 -12.47
C LEU A 44 -5.67 4.86 -13.18
N LEU A 45 -4.95 5.95 -12.90
CA LEU A 45 -5.18 7.25 -13.54
C LEU A 45 -4.73 7.27 -15.01
N GLU A 46 -3.59 6.64 -15.32
CA GLU A 46 -3.09 6.53 -16.70
C GLU A 46 -4.07 5.76 -17.58
N SER A 47 -4.51 4.57 -17.14
CA SER A 47 -5.53 3.77 -17.86
C SER A 47 -6.87 4.50 -17.97
N PHE A 48 -7.29 5.22 -16.93
CA PHE A 48 -8.49 6.03 -16.94
C PHE A 48 -8.43 7.15 -17.98
N LEU A 49 -7.31 7.88 -18.03
CA LEU A 49 -7.09 8.98 -18.96
C LEU A 49 -6.98 8.48 -20.41
N GLU A 50 -6.39 7.32 -20.63
CA GLU A 50 -6.32 6.68 -21.95
C GLU A 50 -7.71 6.32 -22.47
N GLU A 51 -8.53 5.69 -21.62
CA GLU A 51 -9.92 5.35 -21.95
C GLU A 51 -10.77 6.62 -22.19
N LEU A 52 -10.56 7.66 -21.39
CA LEU A 52 -11.24 8.94 -21.54
C LEU A 52 -10.87 9.65 -22.85
N ARG A 53 -9.60 9.56 -23.27
CA ARG A 53 -9.14 10.05 -24.59
C ARG A 53 -9.78 9.28 -25.73
N ARG A 54 -9.92 7.95 -25.59
CA ARG A 54 -10.57 7.09 -26.60
C ARG A 54 -12.03 7.45 -26.83
N LEU A 55 -12.75 7.78 -25.77
CA LEU A 55 -14.19 8.09 -25.86
C LEU A 55 -14.48 9.48 -26.46
N SER A 56 -13.47 10.33 -26.67
CA SER A 56 -13.57 11.70 -27.23
C SER A 56 -14.61 12.61 -26.55
N SER A 57 -15.13 12.20 -25.40
CA SER A 57 -16.26 12.81 -24.72
C SER A 57 -15.71 13.81 -23.70
N ILE A 58 -15.73 15.09 -24.07
CA ILE A 58 -15.12 16.21 -23.34
C ILE A 58 -15.97 16.59 -22.13
N ASN A 59 -16.04 15.70 -21.14
CA ASN A 59 -16.61 16.03 -19.85
C ASN A 59 -15.45 16.18 -18.85
N PHE A 60 -14.94 17.41 -18.70
CA PHE A 60 -13.80 17.72 -17.82
C PHE A 60 -14.09 17.50 -16.32
N SER A 61 -15.37 17.42 -15.95
CA SER A 61 -15.78 17.25 -14.56
C SER A 61 -15.32 15.90 -13.97
N ILE A 62 -15.42 14.81 -14.73
CA ILE A 62 -15.06 13.47 -14.25
C ILE A 62 -13.54 13.33 -13.99
N PRO A 63 -12.63 13.66 -14.94
CA PRO A 63 -11.20 13.64 -14.67
C PRO A 63 -10.78 14.68 -13.63
N GLY A 64 -11.51 15.80 -13.49
CA GLY A 64 -11.31 16.73 -12.38
C GLY A 64 -11.57 16.09 -11.01
N MET A 65 -12.65 15.31 -10.90
CA MET A 65 -12.96 14.55 -9.69
C MET A 65 -11.93 13.43 -9.42
N ALA A 66 -11.52 12.69 -10.45
CA ALA A 66 -10.48 11.67 -10.33
C ALA A 66 -9.12 12.26 -9.93
N LEU A 67 -8.80 13.48 -10.38
CA LEU A 67 -7.59 14.19 -9.98
C LEU A 67 -7.67 14.62 -8.51
N LEU A 68 -8.82 15.15 -8.07
CA LEU A 68 -9.04 15.54 -6.68
C LEU A 68 -8.93 14.33 -5.73
N SER A 69 -9.58 13.22 -6.08
CA SER A 69 -9.51 12.00 -5.26
C SER A 69 -8.09 11.46 -5.18
N SER A 70 -7.35 11.45 -6.30
CA SER A 70 -5.92 11.10 -6.32
C SER A 70 -5.10 11.96 -5.36
N ALA A 71 -5.30 13.28 -5.34
CA ALA A 71 -4.62 14.18 -4.41
C ALA A 71 -4.94 13.86 -2.94
N ILE A 72 -6.19 13.53 -2.64
CA ILE A 72 -6.63 13.14 -1.29
C ILE A 72 -5.98 11.83 -0.86
N ILE A 73 -5.94 10.83 -1.74
CA ILE A 73 -5.27 9.55 -1.45
C ILE A 73 -3.77 9.77 -1.20
N HIS A 74 -3.10 10.61 -1.98
CA HIS A 74 -1.69 10.95 -1.77
C HIS A 74 -1.45 11.66 -0.43
N ARG A 75 -2.36 12.56 -0.03
CA ARG A 75 -2.32 13.19 1.28
C ARG A 75 -2.44 12.15 2.40
N ILE A 76 -3.42 11.25 2.33
CA ILE A 76 -3.62 10.17 3.32
C ILE A 76 -2.37 9.30 3.41
N LYS A 77 -1.80 8.87 2.27
CA LYS A 77 -0.55 8.09 2.25
C LYS A 77 0.58 8.83 2.97
N SER A 78 0.75 10.13 2.70
CA SER A 78 1.78 10.94 3.35
C SER A 78 1.55 11.09 4.85
N GLU A 79 0.31 11.32 5.27
CA GLU A 79 -0.06 11.37 6.70
C GLU A 79 0.19 10.02 7.41
N LEU A 80 -0.06 8.90 6.74
CA LEU A 80 0.20 7.56 7.30
C LEU A 80 1.70 7.29 7.46
N VAL A 81 2.55 7.69 6.49
CA VAL A 81 4.02 7.64 6.66
C VAL A 81 4.44 8.42 7.90
N LEU A 82 3.95 9.65 8.04
CA LEU A 82 4.33 10.52 9.15
C LEU A 82 3.92 9.95 10.51
N ARG A 83 2.73 9.33 10.61
CA ARG A 83 2.27 8.65 11.84
C ARG A 83 3.12 7.45 12.23
N LEU A 84 3.73 6.76 11.27
CA LEU A 84 4.65 5.65 11.54
C LEU A 84 5.99 6.12 12.12
N GLU A 85 6.42 7.32 11.72
CA GLU A 85 7.66 7.94 12.21
C GLU A 85 7.49 8.68 13.54
N GLU A 86 6.24 9.00 13.94
CA GLU A 86 5.99 9.62 15.24
C GLU A 86 6.54 8.71 16.36
N PRO A 87 7.53 9.17 17.14
CA PRO A 87 8.08 8.38 18.23
C PRO A 87 6.93 8.10 19.20
N LEU A 88 6.69 6.81 19.47
CA LEU A 88 5.66 6.34 20.40
C LEU A 88 5.69 7.24 21.65
N LYS A 89 4.65 8.07 21.82
CA LYS A 89 4.54 9.03 22.92
C LYS A 89 4.64 8.30 24.24
N SER A 90 5.83 8.37 24.84
CA SER A 90 6.21 7.82 26.16
C SER A 90 5.88 6.34 26.36
N PRO A 91 6.77 5.54 26.97
CA PRO A 91 6.36 4.22 27.43
C PRO A 91 5.09 4.36 28.30
N PRO A 92 4.10 3.45 28.16
CA PRO A 92 2.96 3.43 29.07
C PRO A 92 3.48 3.48 30.52
N PRO A 93 2.78 4.16 31.45
CA PRO A 93 3.22 4.20 32.85
C PRO A 93 3.54 2.77 33.26
N GLU A 94 4.78 2.54 33.70
CA GLU A 94 5.29 1.22 34.02
C GLU A 94 4.19 0.47 34.77
N LYS A 95 3.56 -0.51 34.10
CA LYS A 95 2.87 -1.55 34.85
C LYS A 95 3.98 -2.15 35.66
N SER A 96 4.00 -1.81 36.95
CA SER A 96 4.90 -2.30 37.98
C SER A 96 5.47 -3.63 37.53
N LEU A 97 6.70 -3.60 37.01
CA LEU A 97 7.43 -4.82 36.70
C LEU A 97 7.35 -5.66 37.97
N PRO A 98 6.95 -6.94 37.92
CA PRO A 98 7.00 -7.76 39.11
C PRO A 98 8.42 -7.65 39.68
N GLU A 99 8.55 -7.19 40.93
CA GLU A 99 9.81 -7.15 41.66
C GLU A 99 10.33 -8.58 41.78
N GLY A 100 11.10 -9.00 40.79
CA GLY A 100 11.62 -10.34 40.67
C GLY A 100 12.79 -10.32 39.71
N PRO A 101 13.79 -11.20 39.90
CA PRO A 101 14.89 -11.30 38.96
C PRO A 101 14.32 -11.62 37.58
N ILE A 102 14.57 -10.73 36.61
CA ILE A 102 14.22 -10.97 35.22
C ILE A 102 14.94 -12.27 34.82
N PRO A 103 14.22 -13.31 34.37
CA PRO A 103 14.87 -14.54 33.93
C PRO A 103 15.78 -14.20 32.75
N ILE A 104 17.04 -14.61 32.84
CA ILE A 104 18.00 -14.47 31.74
C ILE A 104 17.48 -15.35 30.61
N LEU A 105 16.84 -14.74 29.61
CA LEU A 105 16.53 -15.43 28.37
C LEU A 105 17.85 -15.65 27.64
N PRO A 106 18.22 -16.89 27.30
CA PRO A 106 19.34 -17.11 26.40
C PRO A 106 18.98 -16.40 25.09
N LEU A 107 19.75 -15.36 24.76
CA LEU A 107 19.61 -14.69 23.47
C LEU A 107 19.70 -15.76 22.37
N PRO A 108 18.83 -15.70 21.34
CA PRO A 108 19.01 -16.57 20.20
C PRO A 108 20.44 -16.38 19.69
N ILE A 109 21.12 -17.51 19.48
CA ILE A 109 22.50 -17.56 19.04
C ILE A 109 22.59 -16.67 17.81
N ARG A 110 23.28 -15.53 17.93
CA ARG A 110 23.63 -14.76 16.74
C ARG A 110 24.67 -15.61 16.04
N TYR A 111 24.31 -16.14 14.88
CA TYR A 111 25.32 -16.54 13.91
C TYR A 111 26.02 -15.23 13.52
N GLU A 112 27.05 -14.87 14.28
CA GLU A 112 28.13 -14.04 13.75
C GLU A 112 28.52 -14.77 12.47
N TYR A 113 28.35 -14.13 11.31
CA TYR A 113 28.94 -14.62 10.08
C TYR A 113 30.45 -14.58 10.32
N GLY A 114 30.99 -15.63 10.94
CA GLY A 114 32.41 -15.84 11.05
C GLY A 114 32.96 -15.69 9.64
N THR A 115 34.02 -14.92 9.49
CA THR A 115 34.69 -14.65 8.20
C THR A 115 34.83 -15.95 7.43
N LEU A 116 33.89 -16.23 6.52
CA LEU A 116 33.96 -17.40 5.67
C LEU A 116 35.00 -17.07 4.60
N THR A 117 35.98 -17.95 4.45
CA THR A 117 36.89 -17.83 3.33
C THR A 117 36.14 -18.18 2.05
N ILE A 118 36.60 -17.67 0.90
CA ILE A 118 36.02 -17.98 -0.40
C ILE A 118 36.00 -19.50 -0.65
N ASP A 119 37.02 -20.21 -0.16
CA ASP A 119 37.11 -21.67 -0.25
C ASP A 119 35.98 -22.38 0.51
N ASP A 120 35.62 -21.89 1.70
CA ASP A 120 34.50 -22.44 2.49
C ASP A 120 33.15 -22.25 1.79
N LEU A 121 32.95 -21.10 1.14
CA LEU A 121 31.74 -20.80 0.35
C LEU A 121 31.64 -21.72 -0.87
N LEU A 122 32.75 -21.88 -1.62
CA LEU A 122 32.81 -22.75 -2.78
C LEU A 122 32.59 -24.22 -2.42
N LYS A 123 33.04 -24.63 -1.24
CA LYS A 123 32.80 -25.97 -0.71
C LYS A 123 31.33 -26.18 -0.37
N ALA A 124 30.71 -25.27 0.37
CA ALA A 124 29.30 -25.36 0.74
C ALA A 124 28.37 -25.40 -0.49
N ILE A 125 28.64 -24.56 -1.51
CA ILE A 125 27.87 -24.55 -2.76
C ILE A 125 28.02 -25.88 -3.52
N ARG A 126 29.23 -26.44 -3.55
CA ARG A 126 29.50 -27.73 -4.20
C ARG A 126 28.79 -28.88 -3.48
N ASP A 127 28.76 -28.86 -2.15
CA ASP A 127 28.07 -29.87 -1.35
C ASP A 127 26.54 -29.83 -1.56
N ILE A 128 25.96 -28.63 -1.76
CA ILE A 128 24.53 -28.47 -2.06
C ILE A 128 24.20 -28.94 -3.49
N LEU A 129 25.07 -28.65 -4.46
CA LEU A 129 24.89 -29.03 -5.87
C LEU A 129 25.22 -30.50 -6.16
N ALA A 130 25.91 -31.18 -5.25
CA ALA A 130 26.25 -32.60 -5.35
C ALA A 130 25.17 -33.53 -4.77
N LEU A 131 23.98 -32.99 -4.47
CA LEU A 131 22.78 -33.76 -4.14
C LEU A 131 22.08 -34.27 -5.42
#